data_AF-A0A9W4SUW6-F1
#
_entry.id   AF-A0A9W4SUW6-F1
#
_cell.length_a   1.000
_cell.length_b   1.000
_cell.length_c   1.000
_cell.angle_alpha   90.00
_cell.angle_beta   90.00
_cell.angle_gamma   90.00
#
_symmetry.space_group_name_H-M   'P 1'
#
loop_
_entity.id
_entity.type
_entity.pdbx_description
1 polymer ?
#
loop_
_entity_poly.entity_id
_entity_poly.type
_entity_poly.pdbx_seq_one_letter_code
_entity_poly.pdbx_strand_id
1 'polypeptide(L)'
;MASEHEDSRSEINQCLNLLRSESSDDAKFVALMLLPRLLQQDQENVRLVFDSMDFKFLERLMRTSNSSDNDLPDNILKTIAIHIISCFCEVEELISKRQIHARIPTLSTLLALIKRRISQRNFADIH
;
A
#
# COMPACT_ATOMS: atom_id res chain seq x y z
N MET A 1 -27.24 7.00 -6.63
CA MET A 1 -26.08 7.28 -7.50
C MET A 1 -25.25 8.47 -7.00
N ALA A 2 -25.85 9.58 -6.53
CA ALA A 2 -25.06 10.68 -5.91
C ALA A 2 -24.58 10.36 -4.48
N SER A 3 -25.34 9.62 -3.66
CA SER A 3 -24.96 9.38 -2.26
C SER A 3 -23.81 8.37 -2.08
N GLU A 4 -23.72 7.32 -2.90
CA GLU A 4 -22.66 6.30 -2.77
C GLU A 4 -21.24 6.86 -3.02
N HIS A 5 -21.08 7.77 -4.00
CA HIS A 5 -19.77 8.43 -4.24
C HIS A 5 -19.39 9.41 -3.11
N GLU A 6 -20.38 9.99 -2.43
CA GLU A 6 -20.17 10.93 -1.33
C GLU A 6 -19.79 10.18 -0.05
N ASP A 7 -20.42 9.03 0.19
CA ASP A 7 -20.08 8.10 1.28
C ASP A 7 -18.65 7.57 1.14
N SER A 8 -18.24 7.09 -0.05
CA SER A 8 -16.88 6.60 -0.26
C SER A 8 -15.80 7.67 -0.14
N ARG A 9 -16.08 8.92 -0.55
CA ARG A 9 -15.13 10.04 -0.36
C ARG A 9 -14.95 10.40 1.10
N SER A 10 -16.01 10.37 1.89
CA SER A 10 -15.95 10.56 3.34
C SER A 10 -15.08 9.48 4.00
N GLU A 11 -15.29 8.21 3.63
CA GLU A 11 -14.51 7.07 4.12
C GLU A 11 -13.02 7.16 3.75
N ILE A 12 -12.70 7.61 2.54
CA ILE A 12 -11.32 7.84 2.09
C ILE A 12 -10.64 8.93 2.92
N ASN A 13 -11.30 10.06 3.12
CA ASN A 13 -10.76 11.15 3.92
C ASN A 13 -10.54 10.71 5.38
N GLN A 14 -11.43 9.90 5.92
CA GLN A 14 -11.26 9.29 7.23
C GLN A 14 -10.04 8.36 7.25
N CYS A 15 -9.87 7.48 6.26
CA CYS A 15 -8.70 6.61 6.16
C CYS A 15 -7.39 7.43 6.09
N LEU A 16 -7.35 8.48 5.27
CA LEU A 16 -6.18 9.36 5.16
C LEU A 16 -5.83 10.03 6.50
N ASN A 17 -6.83 10.45 7.27
CA ASN A 17 -6.61 11.02 8.61
C ASN A 17 -6.06 9.99 9.59
N LEU A 18 -6.52 8.73 9.53
CA LEU A 18 -6.02 7.65 10.37
C LEU A 18 -4.62 7.19 9.99
N LEU A 19 -4.15 7.46 8.76
CA LEU A 19 -2.80 7.14 8.31
C LEU A 19 -1.74 8.19 8.71
N ARG A 20 -2.16 9.29 9.35
CA ARG A 20 -1.24 10.31 9.85
C ARG A 20 -0.34 9.74 10.94
N SER A 21 0.86 10.31 11.08
CA SER A 21 1.85 9.83 12.05
C SER A 21 1.34 9.83 13.50
N GLU A 22 0.44 10.76 13.83
CA GLU A 22 -0.15 10.98 15.15
C GLU A 22 -1.23 9.96 15.57
N SER A 23 -1.74 9.14 14.63
CA SER A 23 -2.76 8.12 14.92
C SER A 23 -2.16 6.85 15.55
N SER A 24 -2.97 6.08 16.28
CA SER A 24 -2.55 4.78 16.83
C SER A 24 -2.28 3.76 15.72
N ASP A 25 -1.48 2.73 16.01
CA ASP A 25 -1.15 1.70 15.03
C ASP A 25 -2.39 0.87 14.65
N ASP A 26 -3.33 0.63 15.58
CA ASP A 26 -4.63 0.01 15.30
C ASP A 26 -5.47 0.83 14.30
N ALA A 27 -5.52 2.15 14.49
CA ALA A 27 -6.24 3.06 13.60
C ALA A 27 -5.63 3.08 12.19
N LYS A 28 -4.29 3.14 12.12
CA LYS A 28 -3.55 3.03 10.86
C LYS A 28 -3.83 1.69 10.19
N PHE A 29 -3.92 0.60 10.96
CA PHE A 29 -4.17 -0.73 10.43
C PHE A 29 -5.57 -0.86 9.80
N VAL A 30 -6.60 -0.35 10.47
CA VAL A 30 -7.96 -0.30 9.91
C VAL A 30 -7.96 0.46 8.59
N ALA A 31 -7.33 1.63 8.55
CA ALA A 31 -7.23 2.44 7.34
C ALA A 31 -6.45 1.73 6.22
N LEU A 32 -5.35 1.05 6.55
CA LEU A 32 -4.55 0.27 5.60
C LEU A 32 -5.32 -0.87 4.95
N MET A 33 -6.24 -1.52 5.69
CA MET A 33 -7.07 -2.59 5.15
C MET A 33 -8.23 -2.08 4.29
N LEU A 34 -8.79 -0.92 4.63
CA LEU A 34 -9.94 -0.34 3.92
C LEU A 34 -9.53 0.40 2.65
N LEU A 35 -8.41 1.14 2.69
CA LEU A 35 -8.01 2.03 1.60
C LEU A 35 -7.87 1.33 0.23
N PRO A 36 -7.21 0.15 0.10
CA PRO A 36 -7.10 -0.53 -1.19
C PRO A 36 -8.46 -0.89 -1.80
N ARG A 37 -9.45 -1.25 -0.96
CA ARG A 37 -10.81 -1.57 -1.42
C ARG A 37 -11.54 -0.33 -1.93
N LEU A 38 -11.38 0.82 -1.26
CA LEU A 38 -12.00 2.08 -1.63
C LEU A 38 -11.39 2.67 -2.92
N LEU A 39 -10.13 2.38 -3.21
CA LEU A 39 -9.42 2.86 -4.40
C LEU A 39 -9.83 2.17 -5.70
N GLN A 40 -10.32 0.93 -5.64
CA GLN A 40 -10.65 0.14 -6.85
C GLN A 40 -11.87 0.66 -7.64
N GLN A 41 -12.63 1.62 -7.07
CA GLN A 41 -13.95 1.98 -7.61
C GLN A 41 -13.95 3.29 -8.42
N ASP A 42 -12.96 4.17 -8.26
CA ASP A 42 -13.02 5.52 -8.85
C ASP A 42 -11.62 6.15 -9.03
N GLN A 43 -11.29 6.56 -10.27
CA GLN A 43 -10.03 7.22 -10.57
C GLN A 43 -9.88 8.59 -9.88
N GLU A 44 -10.98 9.32 -9.64
CA GLU A 44 -10.92 10.59 -8.90
C GLU A 44 -10.49 10.38 -7.45
N ASN A 45 -10.98 9.29 -6.84
CA ASN A 45 -10.56 8.87 -5.51
C ASN A 45 -9.09 8.45 -5.47
N VAL A 46 -8.62 7.74 -6.51
CA VAL A 46 -7.19 7.42 -6.66
C VAL A 46 -6.34 8.69 -6.73
N ARG A 47 -6.75 9.71 -7.49
CA ARG A 47 -6.05 11.00 -7.56
C ARG A 47 -6.02 11.71 -6.20
N LEU A 48 -7.18 11.80 -5.53
CA LEU A 48 -7.29 12.42 -4.21
C LEU A 48 -6.35 11.77 -3.18
N VAL A 49 -6.33 10.43 -3.14
CA VAL A 49 -5.47 9.68 -2.24
C VAL A 49 -4.02 9.89 -2.62
N PHE A 50 -3.67 9.86 -3.90
CA PHE A 50 -2.29 10.10 -4.37
C PHE A 50 -1.76 11.46 -3.88
N ASP A 51 -2.55 12.52 -4.02
CA ASP A 51 -2.15 13.88 -3.61
C ASP A 51 -2.02 14.03 -2.09
N SER A 52 -2.82 13.28 -1.33
CA SER A 52 -2.83 13.33 0.13
C SER A 52 -1.87 12.34 0.80
N MET A 53 -1.30 11.41 0.03
CA MET A 53 -0.54 10.28 0.57
C MET A 53 0.84 10.70 1.07
N ASP A 54 1.21 10.21 2.25
CA ASP A 54 2.61 10.24 2.70
C ASP A 54 3.42 9.11 2.03
N PHE A 55 4.13 9.44 0.96
CA PHE A 55 4.99 8.49 0.25
C PHE A 55 6.20 8.01 1.06
N LYS A 56 6.57 8.67 2.16
CA LYS A 56 7.59 8.14 3.10
C LYS A 56 6.99 7.03 3.95
N PHE A 57 5.73 7.16 4.36
CA PHE A 57 5.00 6.10 5.04
C PHE A 57 4.85 4.86 4.15
N LEU A 58 4.45 5.02 2.89
CA LEU A 58 4.41 3.90 1.93
C LEU A 58 5.79 3.23 1.74
N GLU A 59 6.85 4.03 1.64
CA GLU A 59 8.21 3.50 1.54
C GLU A 59 8.60 2.68 2.76
N ARG A 60 8.24 3.15 3.96
CA ARG A 60 8.47 2.42 5.22
C ARG A 60 7.73 1.09 5.23
N LEU A 61 6.45 1.06 4.84
CA LEU A 61 5.66 -0.17 4.75
C LEU A 61 6.29 -1.22 3.82
N MET A 62 6.77 -0.79 2.65
CA MET A 62 7.45 -1.69 1.71
C MET A 62 8.78 -2.23 2.26
N ARG A 63 9.46 -1.45 3.10
CA ARG A 63 10.74 -1.81 3.70
C ARG A 63 10.63 -2.51 5.06
N THR A 64 9.43 -2.64 5.63
CA THR A 64 9.25 -3.28 6.93
C THR A 64 9.89 -4.67 6.94
N SER A 65 10.86 -4.87 7.82
CA SER A 65 11.55 -6.14 8.01
C SER A 65 11.86 -6.27 9.48
N ASN A 66 11.40 -7.35 10.11
CA ASN A 66 11.74 -7.72 11.48
C ASN A 66 11.30 -6.70 12.54
N SER A 67 10.01 -6.61 12.80
CA SER A 67 9.53 -6.23 14.12
C SER A 67 8.99 -7.47 14.82
N SER A 68 9.77 -8.00 15.76
CA SER A 68 9.52 -9.22 16.53
C SER A 68 8.25 -9.18 17.41
N ASP A 69 7.50 -8.08 17.40
CA ASP A 69 6.39 -7.81 18.32
C ASP A 69 5.17 -7.14 17.64
N ASN A 70 5.06 -7.17 16.30
CA ASN A 70 3.86 -6.67 15.63
C ASN A 70 2.88 -7.82 15.32
N ASP A 71 1.60 -7.64 15.65
CA ASP A 71 0.52 -8.60 15.40
C ASP A 71 0.33 -8.92 13.91
N LEU A 72 0.87 -8.08 13.01
CA LEU A 72 0.75 -8.25 11.57
C LEU A 72 2.04 -8.73 10.90
N PRO A 73 2.01 -9.86 10.18
CA PRO A 73 3.11 -10.32 9.36
C PRO A 73 3.61 -9.28 8.34
N ASP A 74 4.94 -9.09 8.26
CA ASP A 74 5.62 -8.14 7.35
C ASP A 74 5.16 -8.24 5.89
N ASN A 75 4.81 -9.45 5.43
CA ASN A 75 4.32 -9.68 4.06
C ASN A 75 2.97 -9.03 3.80
N ILE A 76 2.10 -8.91 4.81
CA ILE A 76 0.80 -8.27 4.66
C ILE A 76 0.99 -6.76 4.48
N LEU A 77 1.81 -6.11 5.32
CA LEU A 77 2.13 -4.68 5.17
C LEU A 77 2.72 -4.36 3.80
N LYS A 78 3.65 -5.19 3.32
CA LYS A 78 4.23 -5.07 1.98
C LYS A 78 3.17 -5.23 0.89
N THR A 79 2.30 -6.24 1.02
CA THR A 79 1.22 -6.49 0.06
C THR A 79 0.28 -5.30 -0.03
N ILE A 80 -0.13 -4.75 1.11
CA ILE A 80 -1.01 -3.57 1.16
C ILE A 80 -0.35 -2.38 0.47
N ALA A 81 0.92 -2.08 0.79
CA ALA A 81 1.63 -0.97 0.17
C ALA A 81 1.77 -1.14 -1.35
N ILE A 82 2.07 -2.35 -1.83
CA ILE A 82 2.14 -2.66 -3.26
C ILE A 82 0.76 -2.50 -3.92
N HIS A 83 -0.32 -2.94 -3.28
CA HIS A 83 -1.68 -2.81 -3.80
C HIS A 83 -2.06 -1.33 -3.96
N ILE A 84 -1.82 -0.50 -2.94
CA ILE A 84 -2.05 0.96 -3.04
C ILE A 84 -1.27 1.56 -4.21
N ILE A 85 0.01 1.21 -4.37
CA ILE A 85 0.82 1.68 -5.50
C ILE A 85 0.26 1.17 -6.83
N SER A 86 -0.22 -0.08 -6.89
CA SER A 86 -0.84 -0.65 -8.08
C SER A 86 -2.07 0.15 -8.51
N CYS A 87 -2.92 0.57 -7.55
CA CYS A 87 -4.05 1.44 -7.85
C CYS A 87 -3.61 2.78 -8.45
N PHE A 88 -2.51 3.38 -7.97
CA PHE A 88 -1.97 4.59 -8.59
C PHE A 88 -1.49 4.35 -10.03
N CYS A 89 -0.90 3.19 -10.30
CA CYS A 89 -0.42 2.83 -11.63
C CYS A 89 -1.54 2.56 -12.64
N GLU A 90 -2.80 2.40 -12.21
CA GLU A 90 -3.96 2.28 -13.12
C GLU A 90 -4.37 3.62 -13.73
N VAL A 91 -3.85 4.74 -13.20
CA VAL A 91 -4.08 6.09 -13.73
C VAL A 91 -2.83 6.57 -14.45
N GLU A 92 -2.88 6.63 -15.78
CA GLU A 92 -1.73 6.91 -16.66
C GLU A 92 -0.96 8.19 -16.28
N GLU A 93 -1.68 9.25 -15.91
CA GLU A 93 -1.07 10.53 -15.50
C GLU A 93 -0.19 10.39 -14.23
N LEU A 94 -0.55 9.48 -13.31
CA LEU A 94 0.17 9.29 -12.05
C LEU A 94 1.46 8.49 -12.24
N ILE A 95 1.52 7.61 -13.25
CA ILE A 95 2.71 6.80 -13.56
C ILE A 95 3.92 7.70 -13.83
N SER A 96 3.70 8.83 -14.52
CA SER A 96 4.76 9.78 -14.89
C SER A 96 5.28 10.63 -13.71
N LYS A 97 4.63 10.55 -12.54
CA LYS A 97 5.00 11.38 -11.38
C LYS A 97 6.24 10.80 -10.69
N ARG A 98 7.10 11.70 -10.19
CA ARG A 98 8.36 11.32 -9.52
C ARG A 98 8.14 10.40 -8.32
N GLN A 99 7.02 10.54 -7.64
CA GLN A 99 6.62 9.73 -6.50
C GLN A 99 6.53 8.24 -6.86
N ILE A 100 6.00 7.89 -8.04
CA ILE A 100 5.96 6.49 -8.52
C ILE A 100 7.36 6.03 -8.94
N HIS A 101 8.07 6.84 -9.73
CA HIS A 101 9.42 6.50 -10.19
C HIS A 101 10.40 6.24 -9.03
N ALA A 102 10.30 7.00 -7.94
CA ALA A 102 11.13 6.83 -6.75
C ALA A 102 10.91 5.48 -6.03
N ARG A 103 9.82 4.77 -6.33
CA ARG A 103 9.47 3.47 -5.73
C ARG A 103 9.91 2.27 -6.57
N ILE A 104 10.26 2.49 -7.84
CA ILE A 104 10.73 1.43 -8.75
C ILE A 104 11.89 0.61 -8.15
N PRO A 105 12.95 1.20 -7.54
CA PRO A 105 14.04 0.40 -6.97
C PRO A 105 13.59 -0.52 -5.83
N THR A 106 12.68 -0.02 -4.98
CA THR A 106 12.13 -0.77 -3.84
C THR A 106 11.24 -1.90 -4.34
N LEU A 107 10.37 -1.65 -5.32
CA LEU A 107 9.55 -2.67 -5.97
C LEU A 107 10.41 -3.75 -6.65
N SER A 108 11.46 -3.35 -7.37
CA SER A 108 12.40 -4.29 -8.00
C SER A 108 13.08 -5.20 -6.97
N THR A 109 13.49 -4.63 -5.83
CA THR A 109 14.06 -5.39 -4.72
C THR A 109 13.06 -6.40 -4.16
N LEU A 110 11.80 -6.00 -3.97
CA LEU A 110 10.73 -6.89 -3.49
C LEU A 110 10.49 -8.07 -4.44
N LEU A 111 10.46 -7.82 -5.76
CA LEU A 111 10.34 -8.87 -6.78
C LEU A 111 11.53 -9.85 -6.74
N ALA A 112 12.75 -9.33 -6.59
CA ALA A 112 13.95 -10.17 -6.48
C ALA A 112 13.92 -11.08 -5.24
N LEU A 113 13.38 -10.58 -4.11
CA LEU A 113 13.22 -11.36 -2.88
C LEU A 113 12.18 -12.49 -3.05
N ILE A 114 11.08 -12.24 -3.78
CA ILE A 114 10.07 -13.27 -4.07
C ILE A 114 10.69 -14.41 -4.88
N LYS A 115 11.48 -14.10 -5.92
CA LYS A 115 12.20 -15.10 -6.73
C LYS A 115 13.10 -15.98 -5.87
N ARG A 116 13.83 -15.39 -4.92
CA ARG A 116 14.72 -16.12 -4.00
C ARG A 116 13.96 -17.07 -3.08
N ARG A 117 12.79 -16.67 -2.56
CA ARG A 117 11.98 -17.55 -1.69
C ARG A 117 11.42 -18.76 -2.43
N ILE A 118 10.97 -18.59 -3.67
CA ILE A 118 10.51 -19.72 -4.51
C ILE A 118 11.66 -20.70 -4.78
N SER A 119 12.85 -20.17 -5.10
CA SER A 119 14.04 -20.99 -5.32
C SER A 119 14.51 -21.74 -4.07
N GLN A 120 14.33 -21.18 -2.86
CA GLN A 120 14.71 -21.85 -1.61
C GLN A 120 13.66 -22.84 -1.12
N ARG A 121 12.36 -22.58 -1.32
CA ARG A 121 11.28 -23.51 -0.97
C ARG A 121 11.40 -24.81 -1.78
N ASN A 122 11.70 -24.72 -3.07
CA ASN A 122 11.96 -25.90 -3.92
C ASN A 122 13.16 -26.76 -3.47
N PHE A 123 14.09 -26.20 -2.67
CA PHE A 123 15.25 -26.95 -2.17
C PHE A 123 14.98 -27.59 -0.80
N ALA A 124 14.02 -27.08 -0.02
CA ALA A 124 13.67 -27.61 1.29
C ALA A 124 12.74 -28.85 1.22
N ASP A 125 12.06 -29.06 0.10
CA ASP A 125 11.15 -30.20 -0.11
C ASP A 125 11.85 -31.47 -0.68
N ILE A 126 13.20 -31.51 -0.72
CA ILE A 126 13.99 -32.64 -1.25
C ILE A 126 14.71 -33.45 -0.14
N HIS A 127 14.36 -33.25 1.13
CA HIS A 127 14.88 -34.08 2.24
C HIS A 127 13.79 -34.38 3.26
#